data_AF-A0A2D2AWR1-F1
#
_entry.id   AF-A0A2D2AWR1-F1
#
_cell.length_a   1.000
_cell.length_b   1.000
_cell.length_c   1.000
_cell.angle_alpha   90.00
_cell.angle_beta   90.00
_cell.angle_gamma   90.00
#
_symmetry.space_group_name_H-M   'P 1'
#
loop_
_entity.id
_entity.type
_entity.pdbx_description
1 polymer ?
#
loop_
_entity_poly.entity_id
_entity_poly.type
_entity_poly.pdbx_seq_one_letter_code
_entity_poly.pdbx_strand_id
1 'polypeptide(L)' 'MHWKWFLPIGAATVSLAAWLAFGIGLALNFERPLMFILAVVGAFGLEALVWGFAAALGITAFQARRRIWAWVAASVQRQG' A
#
# COMPACT_ATOMS: atom_id res chain seq x y z
N MET A 1 -9.00 17.41 -0.86
CA MET A 1 -9.02 16.08 -0.19
C MET A 1 -8.11 15.09 -0.95
N HIS A 2 -6.82 15.39 -1.14
CA HIS A 2 -5.92 14.62 -2.04
C HIS A 2 -4.60 14.17 -1.38
N TRP A 3 -4.26 14.74 -0.22
CA TRP A 3 -2.96 14.51 0.44
C TRP A 3 -2.75 13.06 0.92
N LYS A 4 -3.83 12.36 1.28
CA LYS A 4 -3.77 11.00 1.84
C LYS A 4 -3.29 9.95 0.83
N TRP A 5 -3.40 10.23 -0.47
CA TRP A 5 -2.94 9.33 -1.53
C TRP A 5 -1.53 9.64 -2.03
N PHE A 6 -0.96 10.80 -1.68
CA PHE A 6 0.39 11.18 -2.12
C PHE A 6 1.47 10.25 -1.55
N LEU A 7 1.31 9.81 -0.30
CA LEU A 7 2.23 8.90 0.38
C LEU A 7 2.31 7.51 -0.28
N PRO A 8 1.20 6.77 -0.49
CA PRO A 8 1.25 5.46 -1.15
C PRO A 8 1.65 5.56 -2.63
N ILE A 9 1.24 6.60 -3.35
CA ILE A 9 1.62 6.81 -4.76
C ILE A 9 3.12 7.14 -4.87
N GLY A 10 3.63 7.98 -3.97
CA GLY A 10 5.05 8.31 -3.88
C GLY A 10 5.88 7.07 -3.55
N ALA A 11 5.48 6.29 -2.55
CA ALA A 11 6.14 5.04 -2.19
C ALA A 11 6.15 4.03 -3.34
N ALA A 12 5.02 3.88 -4.06
CA ALA A 12 4.95 3.03 -5.25
C ALA A 12 5.93 3.46 -6.34
N THR A 13 5.95 4.76 -6.65
CA THR A 13 6.79 5.33 -7.69
C THR A 13 8.27 5.13 -7.36
N VAL A 14 8.67 5.45 -6.12
CA VAL A 14 10.05 5.29 -5.66
C VAL A 14 10.46 3.82 -5.64
N SER A 15 9.58 2.92 -5.20
CA SER A 15 9.84 1.48 -5.19
C SER A 15 10.06 0.92 -6.60
N LEU A 16 9.18 1.26 -7.55
CA LEU A 16 9.31 0.85 -8.95
C LEU A 16 10.57 1.40 -9.59
N ALA A 17 10.87 2.69 -9.35
CA ALA A 17 12.09 3.31 -9.85
C ALA A 17 13.35 2.64 -9.26
N ALA A 18 13.35 2.30 -7.97
CA ALA A 18 14.47 1.63 -7.31
C ALA A 18 14.70 0.22 -7.87
N TRP A 19 13.64 -0.56 -8.13
CA TRP A 19 13.77 -1.88 -8.75
C TRP A 19 14.26 -1.82 -10.19
N LEU A 20 13.76 -0.85 -10.98
CA LEU A 20 14.25 -0.63 -12.35
C LEU A 20 15.73 -0.22 -12.34
N ALA A 21 16.10 0.74 -11.49
CA ALA A 21 17.48 1.18 -11.34
C ALA A 21 18.39 0.06 -10.81
N PHE A 22 17.90 -0.80 -9.92
CA PHE A 22 18.62 -1.99 -9.46
C PHE A 22 18.88 -2.97 -10.61
N GLY A 23 17.87 -3.27 -11.43
CA GLY A 23 18.00 -4.16 -12.59
C GLY A 23 18.97 -3.62 -13.64
N ILE A 24 18.89 -2.32 -13.93
CA ILE A 24 19.85 -1.64 -14.82
C ILE A 24 21.26 -1.66 -14.21
N GLY A 25 21.38 -1.41 -12.91
CA GLY A 25 22.66 -1.43 -12.20
C GLY A 25 23.33 -2.80 -12.23
N LEU A 26 22.55 -3.88 -12.13
CA LEU A 26 23.04 -5.24 -12.34
C LEU A 26 23.58 -5.46 -13.76
N ALA A 27 22.88 -4.97 -14.78
CA ALA A 27 23.32 -5.07 -16.17
C ALA A 27 24.62 -4.28 -16.45
N LEU A 28 24.78 -3.12 -15.80
CA LEU A 28 25.94 -2.24 -15.95
C LEU A 28 27.08 -2.54 -14.95
N ASN A 29 26.92 -3.55 -14.10
CA ASN A 29 27.92 -3.98 -13.11
C ASN A 29 28.36 -2.83 -12.16
N PHE A 30 27.40 -2.04 -11.68
CA PHE A 30 27.66 -0.98 -10.71
C PHE A 30 28.21 -1.50 -9.37
N GLU A 31 28.68 -0.57 -8.53
CA GLU A 31 29.23 -0.86 -7.22
C GLU A 31 28.21 -1.59 -6.34
N ARG A 32 28.65 -2.70 -5.73
CA ARG A 32 27.83 -3.52 -4.81
C ARG A 32 27.10 -2.70 -3.72
N PRO A 33 27.72 -1.71 -3.04
CA PRO A 33 27.00 -0.93 -2.02
C PRO A 33 25.80 -0.15 -2.60
N LEU A 34 25.92 0.38 -3.82
CA LEU A 34 24.82 1.09 -4.50
C LEU A 34 23.65 0.13 -4.79
N MET A 35 23.96 -1.07 -5.28
CA MET A 35 22.97 -2.12 -5.54
C MET A 35 22.23 -2.52 -4.26
N PHE A 36 22.94 -2.69 -3.14
CA PHE A 36 22.32 -3.01 -1.85
C PHE A 36 21.33 -1.92 -1.41
N ILE A 37 21.71 -0.64 -1.53
CA ILE A 37 20.81 0.48 -1.17
C ILE A 37 19.56 0.47 -2.05
N LEU A 38 19.73 0.29 -3.37
CA LEU A 38 18.59 0.22 -4.31
C LEU A 38 17.64 -0.94 -4.00
N ALA A 39 18.19 -2.12 -3.66
CA ALA A 39 17.40 -3.27 -3.27
C ALA A 39 16.64 -3.02 -1.95
N VAL A 40 17.30 -2.44 -0.94
CA VAL A 40 16.67 -2.13 0.36
C VAL A 40 15.55 -1.10 0.18
N VAL A 41 15.79 -0.02 -0.57
CA VAL A 41 14.77 1.01 -0.84
C VAL A 41 13.60 0.41 -1.63
N GLY A 42 13.88 -0.40 -2.65
CA GLY A 42 12.87 -1.13 -3.42
C GLY A 42 12.01 -2.03 -2.52
N ALA A 43 12.64 -2.80 -1.63
CA ALA A 43 11.97 -3.71 -0.70
C ALA A 43 11.10 -2.97 0.32
N PHE A 44 11.62 -1.94 0.98
CA PHE A 44 10.85 -1.11 1.92
C PHE A 44 9.63 -0.46 1.25
N GLY A 45 9.77 -0.04 -0.01
CA GLY A 45 8.66 0.52 -0.78
C GLY A 45 7.56 -0.51 -1.06
N LEU A 46 7.92 -1.77 -1.34
CA LEU A 46 6.95 -2.86 -1.50
C LEU A 46 6.25 -3.19 -0.17
N GLU A 47 6.98 -3.25 0.94
CA GLU A 47 6.38 -3.46 2.25
C GLU A 47 5.38 -2.35 2.59
N ALA A 48 5.77 -1.09 2.40
CA ALA A 48 4.88 0.06 2.62
C ALA A 48 3.59 -0.04 1.80
N LEU A 49 3.67 -0.54 0.55
CA LEU A 49 2.50 -0.77 -0.27
C LEU A 49 1.62 -1.89 0.27
N VAL A 50 2.19 -3.05 0.59
CA VAL A 50 1.45 -4.20 1.12
C VAL A 50 0.71 -3.82 2.40
N TRP A 51 1.39 -3.17 3.35
CA TRP A 51 0.78 -2.70 4.58
C TRP A 51 -0.27 -1.61 4.34
N GLY A 52 -0.03 -0.71 3.39
CA GLY A 52 -1.00 0.31 2.98
C GLY A 52 -2.29 -0.29 2.42
N PHE A 53 -2.19 -1.29 1.54
CA PHE A 53 -3.34 -2.03 1.01
C PHE A 53 -4.06 -2.81 2.10
N ALA A 54 -3.34 -3.49 2.99
CA ALA A 54 -3.93 -4.21 4.11
C ALA A 54 -4.73 -3.26 5.02
N ALA A 55 -4.19 -2.08 5.33
CA ALA A 55 -4.89 -1.07 6.12
C ALA A 55 -6.15 -0.55 5.41
N ALA A 56 -6.06 -0.26 4.10
CA ALA A 56 -7.21 0.19 3.31
C ALA A 56 -8.32 -0.88 3.26
N LEU A 57 -7.95 -2.15 3.05
CA LEU A 57 -8.87 -3.27 3.07
C LEU A 57 -9.50 -3.48 4.46
N GLY A 58 -8.71 -3.37 5.53
CA GLY A 58 -9.23 -3.44 6.90
C GLY A 58 -10.27 -2.36 7.20
N ILE A 59 -10.00 -1.11 6.81
CA ILE A 59 -10.93 0.01 7.00
C ILE A 59 -12.21 -0.20 6.18
N THR A 60 -12.09 -0.59 4.91
CA THR A 60 -13.26 -0.79 4.04
C THR A 60 -14.12 -1.96 4.50
N ALA A 61 -13.52 -3.09 4.92
CA ALA A 61 -14.22 -4.22 5.51
C ALA A 61 -14.96 -3.84 6.80
N PHE A 62 -14.32 -3.05 7.68
CA PHE A 62 -14.95 -2.57 8.90
C PHE A 62 -16.16 -1.65 8.61
N GLN A 63 -16.01 -0.73 7.65
CA GLN A 63 -17.11 0.15 7.22
C GLN A 63 -18.27 -0.65 6.61
N ALA A 64 -17.97 -1.65 5.77
CA ALA A 64 -18.99 -2.53 5.19
C ALA A 64 -19.74 -3.30 6.29
N ARG A 65 -19.02 -3.90 7.26
CA ARG A 65 -19.63 -4.58 8.40
C ARG A 65 -20.53 -3.66 9.20
N ARG A 66 -20.06 -2.44 9.51
CA ARG A 66 -20.86 -1.44 10.23
C ARG A 66 -22.15 -1.10 9.49
N ARG A 67 -22.10 -0.96 8.16
CA ARG A 67 -23.26 -0.66 7.32
C ARG A 67 -24.30 -1.80 7.32
N ILE A 68 -23.83 -3.05 7.28
CA ILE A 68 -24.69 -4.23 7.37
C ILE A 68 -25.41 -4.26 8.73
N TRP A 69 -24.67 -4.08 9.83
CA TRP A 69 -25.27 -4.07 11.17
C TRP A 69 -26.27 -2.94 11.37
N ALA A 70 -26.00 -1.75 10.83
CA ALA A 70 -26.95 -0.64 10.87
C ALA A 70 -28.25 -0.98 10.12
N TRP A 71 -28.15 -1.67 8.97
CA TRP A 71 -29.32 -2.11 8.21
C TRP A 71 -30.13 -3.17 8.96
N VAL A 72 -29.45 -4.15 9.58
CA VAL A 72 -30.10 -5.18 10.41
C VAL A 72 -30.78 -4.56 11.64
N ALA A 73 -30.13 -3.63 12.33
CA ALA A 73 -30.73 -2.93 13.46
C ALA A 73 -32.00 -2.17 13.04
N ALA A 74 -31.93 -1.47 11.89
CA ALA A 74 -33.06 -0.72 11.36
C ALA A 74 -34.20 -1.58 10.79
N SER A 75 -33.94 -2.85 10.44
CA SER A 75 -34.99 -3.78 10.01
C SER A 75 -35.71 -4.39 11.21
N VAL A 76 -35.00 -4.72 12.29
CA VAL A 76 -35.59 -5.20 13.55
C VAL A 76 -36.53 -4.16 14.17
N GLN A 77 -36.11 -2.89 14.20
CA GLN A 77 -36.89 -1.80 14.81
C GLN A 77 -38.16 -1.42 14.03
N ARG A 78 -38.31 -1.89 12.78
CA ARG A 78 -39.52 -1.68 11.97
C ARG A 78 -40.58 -2.78 12.13
N GLN A 79 -40.24 -3.88 12.81
CA GLN A 79 -41.14 -5.02 13.00
C GLN A 79 -41.73 -5.13 14.41
N GLY A 80 -41.29 -4.30 15.36
CA GLY A 80 -41.87 -4.15 16.70
C GLY A 80 -42.65 -2.85 16.82
#